data_AF-A0A0U5FU97-F1
#
_entry.id   AF-A0A0U5FU97-F1
#
_cell.length_a   1.000
_cell.length_b   1.000
_cell.length_c   1.000
_cell.angle_alpha   90.00
_cell.angle_beta   90.00
_cell.angle_gamma   90.00
#
_symmetry.space_group_name_H-M   'P 1'
#
loop_
_entity.id
_entity.type
_entity.pdbx_description
1 polymer ?
#
loop_
_entity_poly.entity_id
_entity_poly.type
_entity_poly.pdbx_seq_one_letter_code
_entity_poly.pdbx_strand_id
1 'polypeptide(L)'
;MTAFLQTSLSQALDFDLAPSCTPRISVQLSSDVAFGSVSVGGHVACAMANYALHYASHRPKLKDQVDLYSSVVQFYRPVFPTSAITMTLREVNIGKVMSTLRVELFQEDKIACSAELTTTDLSTKGITLQTGWRLAPEPRQVDLAKLATDSDPNWASYHCPFYPDGFRRGHSYAKTHVPRTWPAEISFLEQWAEPGLDCLPQGSRPLDSNDDARWTEEMLQFVVDMALPIQCHRDAVYGGQAEASSQRSAVAVPPDRVQADC
;
A
#
# COMPACT_ATOMS: atom_id res chain seq x y z
N MET A 1 1.83 -8.70 -31.92
CA MET A 1 2.11 -8.50 -30.48
C MET A 1 0.98 -9.13 -29.72
N THR A 2 1.22 -10.22 -28.99
CA THR A 2 0.26 -10.77 -28.04
C THR A 2 0.00 -9.70 -26.97
N ALA A 3 -1.26 -9.33 -26.76
CA ALA A 3 -1.61 -8.39 -25.71
C ALA A 3 -1.21 -9.01 -24.37
N PHE A 4 -0.25 -8.38 -23.67
CA PHE A 4 0.11 -8.80 -22.33
C PHE A 4 -1.04 -8.44 -21.40
N LEU A 5 -1.55 -9.42 -20.67
CA LEU A 5 -2.64 -9.22 -19.72
C LEU A 5 -2.06 -9.07 -18.31
N GLN A 6 -2.24 -7.90 -17.72
CA GLN A 6 -1.87 -7.64 -16.33
C GLN A 6 -2.64 -8.59 -15.41
N THR A 7 -1.92 -9.25 -14.50
CA THR A 7 -2.51 -10.08 -13.45
C THR A 7 -3.38 -9.21 -12.54
N SER A 8 -4.61 -9.62 -12.21
CA SER A 8 -5.42 -8.87 -11.24
C SER A 8 -4.84 -8.98 -9.82
N LEU A 9 -5.18 -8.05 -8.92
CA LEU A 9 -4.67 -8.12 -7.55
C LEU A 9 -5.20 -9.35 -6.80
N SER A 10 -6.44 -9.77 -7.07
CA SER A 10 -6.98 -11.04 -6.55
C SER A 10 -6.16 -12.23 -7.04
N GLN A 11 -5.87 -12.31 -8.34
CA GLN A 11 -5.06 -13.38 -8.90
C GLN A 11 -3.63 -13.37 -8.34
N ALA A 12 -3.06 -12.20 -8.09
CA ALA A 12 -1.73 -12.06 -7.50
C ALA A 12 -1.67 -12.50 -6.03
N LEU A 13 -2.81 -12.58 -5.34
CA LEU A 13 -2.94 -13.06 -3.96
C LEU A 13 -3.45 -14.51 -3.88
N ASP A 14 -3.94 -15.06 -4.99
CA ASP A 14 -4.42 -16.44 -5.10
C ASP A 14 -3.23 -17.39 -5.29
N PHE A 15 -2.53 -17.67 -4.19
CA PHE A 15 -1.49 -18.69 -4.16
C PHE A 15 -2.12 -20.07 -4.01
N ASP A 16 -1.54 -21.10 -4.64
CA ASP A 16 -1.93 -22.51 -4.44
C ASP A 16 -1.64 -22.95 -2.99
N LEU A 17 -2.51 -22.55 -2.06
CA LEU A 17 -2.44 -22.93 -0.67
C LEU A 17 -3.02 -24.34 -0.55
N ALA A 18 -2.15 -25.30 -0.22
CA ALA A 18 -2.56 -26.68 -0.03
C ALA A 18 -3.68 -26.76 1.04
N PRO A 19 -4.65 -27.69 0.89
CA PRO A 19 -5.68 -27.93 1.90
C PRO A 19 -5.08 -28.31 3.27
N SER A 20 -3.86 -28.85 3.27
CA SER A 20 -3.05 -29.06 4.46
C SER A 20 -2.35 -27.76 4.86
N CYS A 21 -2.92 -27.13 5.87
CA CYS A 21 -2.47 -25.89 6.47
C CYS A 21 -1.11 -26.02 7.18
N THR A 22 -0.01 -26.02 6.43
CA THR A 22 1.35 -26.06 6.98
C THR A 22 1.72 -24.69 7.57
N PRO A 23 2.47 -24.65 8.70
CA PRO A 23 2.99 -23.41 9.26
C PRO A 23 4.17 -22.84 8.45
N ARG A 24 4.44 -23.41 7.28
CA ARG A 24 5.46 -22.96 6.34
C ARG A 24 4.98 -23.20 4.92
N ILE A 25 5.06 -22.19 4.08
CA ILE A 25 4.75 -22.28 2.64
C ILE A 25 5.83 -21.60 1.81
N SER A 26 5.90 -21.97 0.53
CA SER A 26 6.74 -21.31 -0.46
C SER A 26 5.84 -20.79 -1.57
N VAL A 27 5.97 -19.52 -1.93
CA VAL A 27 5.13 -18.87 -2.96
C VAL A 27 5.98 -17.99 -3.87
N GLN A 28 5.51 -17.80 -5.10
CA GLN A 28 6.08 -16.84 -6.04
C GLN A 28 5.17 -15.60 -6.08
N LEU A 29 5.72 -14.42 -5.76
CA LEU A 29 4.96 -13.18 -5.87
C LEU A 29 4.86 -12.73 -7.34
N SER A 30 3.76 -12.07 -7.68
CA SER A 30 3.58 -11.54 -9.04
C SER A 30 4.55 -10.39 -9.33
N SER A 31 5.20 -10.43 -10.49
CA SER A 31 6.05 -9.35 -11.00
C SER A 31 5.26 -8.12 -11.46
N ASP A 32 3.95 -8.27 -11.70
CA ASP A 32 3.08 -7.18 -12.14
C ASP A 32 2.79 -6.21 -10.99
N VAL A 33 2.76 -6.72 -9.75
CA VAL A 33 2.50 -5.92 -8.53
C VAL A 33 3.81 -5.46 -7.89
N ALA A 34 4.64 -4.81 -8.70
CA ALA A 34 6.00 -4.42 -8.33
C ALA A 34 6.30 -2.93 -8.60
N PHE A 35 7.32 -2.43 -7.93
CA PHE A 35 7.92 -1.12 -8.12
C PHE A 35 9.40 -1.32 -8.51
N GLY A 36 9.72 -1.08 -9.78
CA GLY A 36 11.02 -1.42 -10.37
C GLY A 36 11.25 -2.94 -10.34
N SER A 37 12.30 -3.35 -9.65
CA SER A 37 12.68 -4.76 -9.49
C SER A 37 12.13 -5.39 -8.20
N VAL A 38 11.43 -4.63 -7.35
CA VAL A 38 11.00 -5.09 -6.01
C VAL A 38 9.48 -5.16 -5.94
N SER A 39 8.94 -6.10 -5.18
CA SER A 39 7.50 -6.19 -4.92
C SER A 39 7.02 -4.97 -4.14
N VAL A 40 5.80 -4.50 -4.41
CA VAL A 40 5.18 -3.45 -3.60
C VAL A 40 5.02 -3.94 -2.17
N GLY A 41 5.37 -3.11 -1.18
CA GLY A 41 5.34 -3.48 0.24
C GLY A 41 3.95 -3.91 0.68
N GLY A 42 2.93 -3.15 0.30
CA GLY A 42 1.54 -3.47 0.57
C GLY A 42 1.08 -4.79 -0.07
N HIS A 43 1.62 -5.16 -1.24
CA HIS A 43 1.34 -6.47 -1.85
C HIS A 43 1.94 -7.62 -1.04
N VAL A 44 3.18 -7.46 -0.58
CA VAL A 44 3.84 -8.41 0.33
C VAL A 44 3.04 -8.54 1.64
N ALA A 45 2.58 -7.43 2.19
CA ALA A 45 1.78 -7.39 3.42
C ALA A 45 0.42 -8.10 3.25
N CYS A 46 -0.26 -7.88 2.12
CA CYS A 46 -1.47 -8.61 1.73
C CYS A 46 -1.21 -10.11 1.62
N ALA A 47 -0.12 -10.54 0.98
CA ALA A 47 0.22 -11.95 0.85
C ALA A 47 0.44 -12.63 2.21
N MET A 48 1.13 -11.96 3.14
CA MET A 48 1.34 -12.46 4.51
C MET A 48 0.03 -12.56 5.30
N ALA A 49 -0.86 -11.56 5.16
CA ALA A 49 -2.18 -11.59 5.79
C ALA A 49 -3.06 -12.69 5.20
N ASN A 50 -3.14 -12.80 3.86
CA ASN A 50 -3.92 -13.84 3.20
C ASN A 50 -3.48 -15.24 3.67
N TYR A 51 -2.17 -15.50 3.73
CA TYR A 51 -1.65 -16.75 4.28
C TYR A 51 -2.09 -16.99 5.73
N ALA A 52 -2.05 -15.97 6.59
CA ALA A 52 -2.45 -16.11 7.99
C ALA A 52 -3.96 -16.36 8.15
N LEU A 53 -4.80 -15.70 7.37
CA LEU A 53 -6.26 -15.90 7.38
C LEU A 53 -6.63 -17.28 6.82
N HIS A 54 -5.99 -17.71 5.73
CA HIS A 54 -6.13 -19.07 5.24
C HIS A 54 -5.66 -20.10 6.28
N TYR A 55 -4.60 -19.79 7.04
CA TYR A 55 -4.18 -20.64 8.13
C TYR A 55 -5.24 -20.72 9.25
N ALA A 56 -5.77 -19.57 9.66
CA ALA A 56 -6.82 -19.48 10.68
C ALA A 56 -8.09 -20.26 10.30
N SER A 57 -8.55 -20.15 9.05
CA SER A 57 -9.79 -20.78 8.57
C SER A 57 -9.77 -22.32 8.66
N HIS A 58 -8.58 -22.92 8.60
CA HIS A 58 -8.38 -24.37 8.67
C HIS A 58 -8.01 -24.87 10.07
N ARG A 59 -7.93 -23.99 11.07
CA ARG A 59 -7.50 -24.35 12.43
C ARG A 59 -8.70 -24.35 13.37
N PRO A 60 -8.99 -25.47 14.06
CA PRO A 60 -10.20 -25.59 14.89
C PRO A 60 -10.41 -24.49 15.95
N LYS A 61 -9.31 -23.90 16.46
CA LYS A 61 -9.37 -22.81 17.47
C LYS A 61 -9.49 -21.40 16.87
N LEU A 62 -9.31 -21.26 15.56
CA LEU A 62 -9.23 -19.98 14.85
C LEU A 62 -10.24 -19.85 13.71
N LYS A 63 -10.91 -20.94 13.32
CA LYS A 63 -11.83 -20.99 12.18
C LYS A 63 -12.96 -19.95 12.20
N ASP A 64 -13.31 -19.47 13.39
CA ASP A 64 -14.35 -18.46 13.59
C ASP A 64 -13.74 -17.04 13.69
N GLN A 65 -12.41 -16.90 13.70
CA GLN A 65 -11.65 -15.65 13.80
C GLN A 65 -10.83 -15.40 12.52
N VAL A 66 -11.53 -15.29 11.39
CA VAL A 66 -10.94 -15.20 10.04
C VAL A 66 -10.92 -13.79 9.46
N ASP A 67 -11.28 -12.78 10.26
CA ASP A 67 -11.24 -11.38 9.85
C ASP A 67 -9.96 -10.72 10.35
N LEU A 68 -9.35 -9.88 9.51
CA LEU A 68 -8.16 -9.12 9.87
C LEU A 68 -8.55 -7.88 10.68
N TYR A 69 -8.18 -7.84 11.97
CA TYR A 69 -8.43 -6.68 12.83
C TYR A 69 -7.32 -5.63 12.75
N SER A 70 -6.06 -6.07 12.82
CA SER A 70 -4.90 -5.19 12.73
C SER A 70 -3.70 -5.90 12.17
N SER A 71 -2.84 -5.15 11.49
CA SER A 71 -1.59 -5.64 10.92
C SER A 71 -0.46 -4.66 11.22
N VAL A 72 0.67 -5.17 11.71
CA VAL A 72 1.92 -4.43 11.84
C VAL A 72 2.98 -5.17 11.03
N VAL A 73 3.43 -4.55 9.94
CA VAL A 73 4.39 -5.16 9.02
C VAL A 73 5.70 -4.38 9.05
N GLN A 74 6.80 -5.10 9.25
CA GLN A 74 8.15 -4.55 9.25
C GLN A 74 8.94 -5.10 8.07
N PHE A 75 9.40 -4.20 7.19
CA PHE A 75 10.23 -4.53 6.04
C PHE A 75 11.71 -4.29 6.38
N TYR A 76 12.49 -5.36 6.40
CA TYR A 76 13.94 -5.30 6.67
C TYR A 76 14.77 -5.27 5.38
N ARG A 77 14.24 -5.88 4.31
CA ARG A 77 14.91 -6.01 3.03
C ARG A 77 13.89 -5.88 1.89
N PRO A 78 14.32 -5.39 0.71
CA PRO A 78 13.48 -5.49 -0.48
C PRO A 78 13.18 -6.95 -0.81
N VAL A 79 11.96 -7.20 -1.25
CA VAL A 79 11.51 -8.52 -1.72
C VAL A 79 11.48 -8.51 -3.24
N PHE A 80 12.16 -9.46 -3.88
CA PHE A 80 12.24 -9.54 -5.33
C PHE A 80 11.25 -10.57 -5.88
N PRO A 81 10.33 -10.20 -6.79
CA PRO A 81 9.34 -11.13 -7.35
C PRO A 81 9.95 -12.11 -8.36
N THR A 82 11.27 -12.10 -8.60
CA THR A 82 11.98 -13.06 -9.44
C THR A 82 12.38 -14.33 -8.69
N SER A 83 12.37 -14.28 -7.36
CA SER A 83 12.80 -15.38 -6.50
C SER A 83 11.66 -15.78 -5.57
N ALA A 84 11.45 -17.08 -5.38
CA ALA A 84 10.42 -17.57 -4.48
C ALA A 84 10.68 -17.07 -3.04
N ILE A 85 9.59 -16.79 -2.33
CA ILE A 85 9.63 -16.45 -0.91
C ILE A 85 9.18 -17.66 -0.10
N THR A 86 9.71 -17.79 1.10
CA THR A 86 9.20 -18.71 2.11
C THR A 86 8.50 -17.90 3.19
N MET A 87 7.27 -18.25 3.53
CA MET A 87 6.58 -17.68 4.69
C MET A 87 6.47 -18.74 5.78
N THR A 88 6.81 -18.38 7.01
CA THR A 88 6.61 -19.22 8.20
C THR A 88 5.66 -18.53 9.16
N LEU A 89 4.67 -19.26 9.65
CA LEU A 89 3.66 -18.75 10.56
C LEU A 89 3.86 -19.35 11.96
N ARG A 90 3.73 -18.49 12.97
CA ARG A 90 3.69 -18.84 14.38
C ARG A 90 2.43 -18.29 15.02
N GLU A 91 1.74 -19.15 15.75
CA GLU A 91 0.70 -18.74 16.70
C GLU A 91 1.37 -18.08 17.91
N VAL A 92 1.19 -16.76 18.08
CA VAL A 92 1.75 -16.01 19.21
C VAL A 92 0.82 -16.09 20.41
N ASN A 93 -0.47 -15.88 20.16
CA ASN A 93 -1.52 -15.98 21.17
C ASN A 93 -2.82 -16.44 20.50
N ILE A 94 -3.55 -17.35 21.15
CA ILE A 94 -4.86 -17.82 20.69
C ILE A 94 -5.89 -17.46 21.75
N GLY A 95 -6.59 -16.35 21.52
CA GLY A 95 -7.58 -15.84 22.46
C GLY A 95 -9.00 -16.24 22.06
N LYS A 96 -9.94 -16.02 23.00
CA LYS A 96 -11.35 -16.31 22.76
C LYS A 96 -12.00 -15.36 21.75
N VAL A 97 -11.61 -14.09 21.79
CA VAL A 97 -12.18 -13.03 20.93
C VAL A 97 -11.22 -12.69 19.80
N MET A 98 -9.93 -12.55 20.13
CA MET A 98 -8.89 -12.17 19.18
C MET A 98 -7.70 -13.10 19.33
N SER A 99 -7.04 -13.38 18.22
CA SER A 99 -5.80 -14.14 18.18
C SER A 99 -4.71 -13.37 17.47
N THR A 100 -3.46 -13.67 17.81
CA THR A 100 -2.28 -13.02 17.25
C THR A 100 -1.42 -14.05 16.54
N LEU A 101 -1.20 -13.84 15.26
CA LEU A 101 -0.37 -14.65 14.38
C LEU A 101 0.84 -13.82 13.95
N ARG A 102 2.02 -14.45 13.93
CA ARG A 102 3.22 -13.84 13.37
C ARG A 102 3.59 -14.58 12.09
N VAL A 103 3.75 -13.85 11.00
CA VAL A 103 4.28 -14.39 9.75
C VAL A 103 5.65 -13.78 9.52
N GLU A 104 6.64 -14.61 9.26
CA GLU A 104 7.98 -14.20 8.87
C GLU A 104 8.21 -14.65 7.43
N LEU A 105 8.67 -13.71 6.60
CA LEU A 105 8.94 -13.92 5.20
C LEU A 105 10.45 -13.93 4.99
N PHE A 106 10.92 -15.00 4.37
CA PHE A 106 12.30 -15.25 4.01
C PHE A 106 12.47 -15.23 2.50
N GLN A 107 13.57 -14.63 2.06
CA GLN A 107 14.07 -14.73 0.69
C GLN A 107 15.57 -15.00 0.76
N GLU A 108 16.03 -16.03 0.04
CA GLU A 108 17.44 -16.49 0.08
C GLU A 108 17.92 -16.74 1.53
N ASP A 109 17.10 -17.46 2.31
CA ASP A 109 17.33 -17.81 3.72
C ASP A 109 17.51 -16.62 4.69
N LYS A 110 17.23 -15.39 4.24
CA LYS A 110 17.28 -14.19 5.06
C LYS A 110 15.86 -13.69 5.31
N ILE A 111 15.59 -13.28 6.56
CA ILE A 111 14.35 -12.57 6.87
C ILE A 111 14.32 -11.24 6.09
N ALA A 112 13.26 -11.05 5.32
CA ALA A 112 13.01 -9.85 4.54
C ALA A 112 11.86 -9.04 5.12
N CYS A 113 10.85 -9.71 5.68
CA CYS A 113 9.69 -9.06 6.30
C CYS A 113 9.16 -9.87 7.48
N SER A 114 8.56 -9.19 8.46
CA SER A 114 7.75 -9.83 9.50
C SER A 114 6.43 -9.09 9.68
N ALA A 115 5.33 -9.82 9.81
CA ALA A 115 4.00 -9.28 10.08
C ALA A 115 3.47 -9.84 11.40
N GLU A 116 2.99 -8.96 12.28
CA GLU A 116 2.15 -9.31 13.42
C GLU A 116 0.71 -8.98 13.08
N LEU A 117 -0.11 -10.02 13.03
CA LEU A 117 -1.48 -9.98 12.55
C LEU A 117 -2.40 -10.34 13.69
N THR A 118 -3.41 -9.52 13.93
CA THR A 118 -4.47 -9.82 14.88
C THR A 118 -5.72 -10.18 14.10
N THR A 119 -6.27 -11.36 14.37
CA THR A 119 -7.48 -11.87 13.74
C THR A 119 -8.63 -11.93 14.75
N THR A 120 -9.86 -11.79 14.27
CA THR A 120 -11.06 -11.74 15.10
C THR A 120 -12.27 -12.23 14.29
N ASP A 121 -13.42 -12.32 14.95
CA ASP A 121 -14.74 -12.33 14.33
C ASP A 121 -15.31 -10.90 14.36
N LEU A 122 -15.40 -10.22 13.22
CA LEU A 122 -15.99 -8.87 13.11
C LEU A 122 -17.52 -8.89 13.20
N SER A 123 -18.16 -10.07 13.10
CA SER A 123 -19.60 -10.22 13.34
C SER A 123 -19.97 -10.20 14.83
N THR A 124 -18.98 -10.37 15.72
CA THR A 124 -19.19 -10.29 17.16
C THR A 124 -19.63 -8.89 17.58
N LYS A 125 -20.79 -8.79 18.24
CA LYS A 125 -21.38 -7.52 18.65
C LYS A 125 -20.55 -6.85 19.76
N GLY A 126 -20.13 -5.61 19.51
CA GLY A 126 -19.46 -4.74 20.47
C GLY A 126 -20.36 -3.63 21.03
N ILE A 127 -19.76 -2.75 21.82
CA ILE A 127 -20.40 -1.52 22.30
C ILE A 127 -20.17 -0.42 21.26
N THR A 128 -21.24 0.16 20.76
CA THR A 128 -21.17 1.37 19.92
C THR A 128 -21.34 2.60 20.81
N LEU A 129 -20.30 3.43 20.89
CA LEU A 129 -20.32 4.68 21.65
C LEU A 129 -20.31 5.88 20.70
N GLN A 130 -21.21 6.83 20.93
CA GLN A 130 -21.19 8.12 20.24
C GLN A 130 -20.08 8.99 20.85
N THR A 131 -18.89 8.95 20.25
CA THR A 131 -17.71 9.68 20.75
C THR A 131 -17.74 11.17 20.40
N GLY A 132 -18.63 11.57 19.49
CA GLY A 132 -18.61 12.92 18.90
C GLY A 132 -17.40 13.19 18.02
N TRP A 133 -16.57 12.16 17.75
CA TRP A 133 -15.38 12.28 16.92
C TRP A 133 -15.76 12.67 15.49
N ARG A 134 -15.00 13.62 14.94
CA ARG A 134 -15.13 14.11 13.56
C ARG A 134 -13.73 14.29 12.99
N LEU A 135 -13.62 14.12 11.67
CA LEU A 135 -12.40 14.48 10.96
C LEU A 135 -12.18 15.99 11.08
N ALA A 136 -10.96 16.36 11.46
CA ALA A 136 -10.50 17.73 11.55
C ALA A 136 -9.17 17.87 10.77
N PRO A 137 -9.10 18.75 9.75
CA PRO A 137 -10.18 19.60 9.27
C PRO A 137 -11.31 18.81 8.59
N GLU A 138 -12.44 19.47 8.36
CA GLU A 138 -13.54 18.85 7.62
C GLU A 138 -13.06 18.44 6.21
N PRO A 139 -13.38 17.21 5.76
CA PRO A 139 -13.03 16.76 4.42
C PRO A 139 -13.61 17.68 3.35
N ARG A 140 -12.90 17.81 2.23
CA ARG A 140 -13.43 18.59 1.10
C ARG A 140 -14.63 17.88 0.51
N GLN A 141 -15.57 18.68 0.03
CA GLN A 141 -16.70 18.13 -0.71
C GLN A 141 -16.22 17.39 -1.96
N VAL A 142 -16.79 16.23 -2.18
CA VAL A 142 -16.53 15.38 -3.34
C VAL A 142 -17.84 14.96 -3.96
N ASP A 143 -17.87 14.93 -5.29
CA ASP A 143 -18.97 14.39 -6.06
C ASP A 143 -18.47 13.14 -6.80
N LEU A 144 -18.83 11.96 -6.28
CA LEU A 144 -18.32 10.68 -6.80
C LEU A 144 -18.69 10.47 -8.28
N ALA A 145 -19.85 10.98 -8.72
CA ALA A 145 -20.25 10.90 -10.12
C ALA A 145 -19.36 11.76 -11.04
N LYS A 146 -18.87 12.89 -10.52
CA LYS A 146 -17.92 13.75 -11.26
C LYS A 146 -16.49 13.21 -11.22
N LEU A 147 -16.09 12.50 -10.16
CA LEU A 147 -14.80 11.80 -10.13
C LEU A 147 -14.72 10.71 -11.22
N ALA A 148 -15.80 9.93 -11.38
CA ALA A 148 -15.87 8.87 -12.39
C ALA A 148 -15.69 9.38 -13.82
N THR A 149 -16.12 10.61 -14.09
CA THR A 149 -16.02 11.27 -15.42
C THR A 149 -14.87 12.27 -15.53
N ASP A 150 -14.02 12.37 -14.49
CA ASP A 150 -12.94 13.36 -14.35
C ASP A 150 -13.38 14.80 -14.62
N SER A 151 -14.63 15.12 -14.26
CA SER A 151 -15.26 16.42 -14.50
C SER A 151 -15.38 17.29 -13.23
N ASP A 152 -14.87 16.79 -12.10
CA ASP A 152 -14.91 17.53 -10.85
C ASP A 152 -13.93 18.73 -10.89
N PRO A 153 -14.38 19.95 -10.58
CA PRO A 153 -13.55 21.15 -10.65
C PRO A 153 -12.50 21.25 -9.53
N ASN A 154 -12.65 20.48 -8.44
CA ASN A 154 -11.79 20.55 -7.26
C ASN A 154 -10.80 19.40 -7.17
N TRP A 155 -11.03 18.32 -7.91
CA TRP A 155 -10.25 17.10 -7.86
C TRP A 155 -9.60 16.80 -9.23
N ALA A 156 -8.37 16.33 -9.21
CA ALA A 156 -7.64 15.88 -10.39
C ALA A 156 -7.35 14.39 -10.27
N SER A 157 -7.70 13.62 -11.30
CA SER A 157 -7.32 12.22 -11.37
C SER A 157 -5.85 12.02 -11.74
N TYR A 158 -5.25 10.98 -11.17
CA TYR A 158 -3.94 10.47 -11.51
C TYR A 158 -4.00 8.94 -11.51
N HIS A 159 -3.73 8.37 -12.69
CA HIS A 159 -3.63 6.93 -12.89
C HIS A 159 -2.32 6.63 -13.60
N CYS A 160 -1.54 5.70 -13.06
CA CYS A 160 -0.31 5.27 -13.72
C CYS A 160 -0.65 4.22 -14.78
N PRO A 161 -0.28 4.41 -16.06
CA PRO A 161 -0.45 3.36 -17.06
C PRO A 161 0.38 2.12 -16.69
N PHE A 162 -0.16 0.94 -16.99
CA PHE A 162 0.57 -0.30 -16.82
C PHE A 162 1.52 -0.54 -18.01
N TYR A 163 2.77 -0.86 -17.68
CA TYR A 163 3.75 -1.36 -18.64
C TYR A 163 4.45 -2.58 -18.01
N PRO A 164 4.53 -3.75 -18.70
CA PRO A 164 5.13 -4.96 -18.13
C PRO A 164 6.58 -4.77 -17.67
N ASP A 165 7.35 -3.95 -18.38
CA ASP A 165 8.73 -3.57 -18.02
C ASP A 165 8.82 -2.21 -17.31
N GLY A 166 7.66 -1.63 -16.94
CA GLY A 166 7.57 -0.30 -16.36
C GLY A 166 8.09 -0.24 -14.94
N PHE A 167 8.53 0.94 -14.48
CA PHE A 167 9.02 1.10 -13.11
C PHE A 167 7.90 1.16 -12.06
N ARG A 168 6.68 1.57 -12.42
CA ARG A 168 5.58 1.83 -11.46
C ARG A 168 4.40 0.87 -11.63
N ARG A 169 4.65 -0.41 -11.92
CA ARG A 169 3.61 -1.39 -12.28
C ARG A 169 2.53 -1.52 -11.23
N GLY A 170 2.90 -1.63 -9.96
CA GLY A 170 1.94 -1.69 -8.85
C GLY A 170 1.04 -0.45 -8.75
N HIS A 171 1.49 0.73 -9.21
CA HIS A 171 0.66 1.94 -9.14
C HIS A 171 -0.46 1.97 -10.20
N SER A 172 -0.43 1.08 -11.20
CA SER A 172 -1.53 1.01 -12.17
C SER A 172 -2.79 0.35 -11.60
N TYR A 173 -2.69 -0.32 -10.45
CA TYR A 173 -3.81 -0.98 -9.77
C TYR A 173 -4.70 -0.01 -9.00
N ALA A 174 -4.30 1.26 -8.87
CA ALA A 174 -5.07 2.30 -8.20
C ALA A 174 -5.13 3.56 -9.07
N LYS A 175 -6.33 4.09 -9.26
CA LYS A 175 -6.55 5.45 -9.71
C LYS A 175 -6.81 6.32 -8.49
N THR A 176 -6.16 7.46 -8.46
CA THR A 176 -6.17 8.37 -7.31
C THR A 176 -6.71 9.72 -7.74
N HIS A 177 -7.42 10.40 -6.85
CA HIS A 177 -7.87 11.77 -7.07
C HIS A 177 -7.32 12.63 -5.95
N VAL A 178 -6.59 13.68 -6.33
CA VAL A 178 -5.97 14.63 -5.41
C VAL A 178 -6.60 16.01 -5.60
N PRO A 179 -6.64 16.85 -4.55
CA PRO A 179 -7.16 18.20 -4.68
C PRO A 179 -6.33 19.04 -5.66
N ARG A 180 -7.00 19.84 -6.49
CA ARG A 180 -6.35 20.79 -7.41
C ARG A 180 -5.77 22.00 -6.68
N THR A 181 -6.41 22.38 -5.58
CA THR A 181 -5.96 23.47 -4.72
C THR A 181 -5.39 22.90 -3.43
N TRP A 182 -4.23 23.36 -3.00
CA TRP A 182 -3.65 22.95 -1.73
C TRP A 182 -3.70 24.10 -0.73
N PRO A 183 -3.87 23.82 0.58
CA PRO A 183 -3.70 24.85 1.60
C PRO A 183 -2.24 25.34 1.56
N ALA A 184 -2.01 26.60 1.97
CA ALA A 184 -0.67 27.18 2.00
C ALA A 184 0.30 26.39 2.91
N GLU A 185 -0.23 25.80 3.98
CA GLU A 185 0.49 24.88 4.86
C GLU A 185 -0.14 23.49 4.78
N ILE A 186 0.63 22.49 4.35
CA ILE A 186 0.12 21.13 4.13
C ILE A 186 0.36 20.28 5.38
N SER A 187 -0.60 20.27 6.30
CA SER A 187 -0.57 19.44 7.52
C SER A 187 -1.15 18.03 7.34
N PHE A 188 -1.86 17.78 6.24
CA PHE A 188 -2.44 16.49 5.87
C PHE A 188 -2.51 16.36 4.35
N LEU A 189 -2.67 15.13 3.87
CA LEU A 189 -2.93 14.85 2.46
C LEU A 189 -4.30 14.20 2.35
N GLU A 190 -5.11 14.75 1.46
CA GLU A 190 -6.44 14.24 1.15
C GLU A 190 -6.39 13.57 -0.21
N GLN A 191 -6.95 12.37 -0.31
CA GLN A 191 -6.93 11.58 -1.53
C GLN A 191 -8.16 10.68 -1.57
N TRP A 192 -8.82 10.65 -2.71
CA TRP A 192 -9.75 9.57 -3.05
C TRP A 192 -9.04 8.53 -3.90
N ALA A 193 -9.40 7.27 -3.75
CA ALA A 193 -8.78 6.20 -4.52
C ALA A 193 -9.84 5.18 -4.95
N GLU A 194 -9.68 4.68 -6.17
CA GLU A 194 -10.51 3.64 -6.76
C GLU A 194 -9.63 2.58 -7.46
N PRO A 195 -10.13 1.36 -7.67
CA PRO A 195 -9.42 0.35 -8.45
C PRO A 195 -9.05 0.86 -9.84
N GLY A 196 -7.80 0.62 -10.26
CA GLY A 196 -7.25 1.12 -11.53
C GLY A 196 -7.16 0.10 -12.66
N LEU A 197 -7.41 -1.19 -12.39
CA LEU A 197 -7.18 -2.27 -13.35
C LEU A 197 -8.05 -2.16 -14.62
N ASP A 198 -9.26 -1.60 -14.47
CA ASP A 198 -10.29 -1.45 -15.50
C ASP A 198 -10.44 -0.03 -16.04
N CYS A 199 -9.57 0.90 -15.63
CA CYS A 199 -9.58 2.28 -16.11
C CYS A 199 -9.14 2.39 -17.58
N LEU A 200 -10.06 2.55 -18.53
CA LEU A 200 -9.72 2.74 -19.94
C LEU A 200 -9.08 4.12 -20.20
N PRO A 201 -8.07 4.25 -21.09
CA PRO A 201 -7.39 3.21 -21.88
C PRO A 201 -6.14 2.64 -21.19
N GLN A 202 -5.87 3.03 -19.94
CA GLN A 202 -4.57 2.88 -19.27
C GLN A 202 -4.46 1.65 -18.36
N GLY A 203 -5.61 1.08 -18.01
CA GLY A 203 -5.78 -0.20 -17.35
C GLY A 203 -5.70 -1.33 -18.38
N SER A 204 -5.33 -2.51 -17.89
CA SER A 204 -5.01 -3.65 -18.75
C SER A 204 -6.13 -4.70 -18.80
N ARG A 205 -7.34 -4.36 -18.31
CA ARG A 205 -8.50 -5.28 -18.33
C ARG A 205 -8.80 -5.71 -19.78
N PRO A 206 -9.03 -7.02 -20.03
CA PRO A 206 -9.52 -7.45 -21.33
C PRO A 206 -10.96 -6.95 -21.50
N LEU A 207 -11.27 -6.42 -22.69
CA LEU A 207 -12.60 -5.85 -23.03
C LEU A 207 -13.78 -6.79 -22.74
N ASP A 208 -13.52 -8.10 -22.68
CA ASP A 208 -14.52 -9.16 -22.53
C ASP A 208 -14.75 -9.61 -21.06
N SER A 209 -14.00 -9.06 -20.09
CA SER A 209 -14.22 -9.37 -18.67
C SER A 209 -15.44 -8.59 -18.16
N ASN A 210 -16.47 -9.29 -17.67
CA ASN A 210 -17.63 -8.68 -17.00
C ASN A 210 -17.37 -8.32 -15.51
N ASP A 211 -16.24 -8.74 -14.95
CA ASP A 211 -15.91 -8.48 -13.55
C ASP A 211 -15.23 -7.12 -13.39
N ASP A 212 -15.90 -6.21 -12.69
CA ASP A 212 -15.36 -4.91 -12.32
C ASP A 212 -14.22 -5.04 -11.31
N ALA A 213 -13.21 -4.18 -11.48
CA ALA A 213 -12.10 -4.16 -10.55
C ALA A 213 -12.64 -3.74 -9.18
N ARG A 214 -12.37 -4.57 -8.18
CA ARG A 214 -12.83 -4.36 -6.81
C ARG A 214 -11.70 -4.56 -5.83
N TRP A 215 -11.68 -3.77 -4.77
CA TRP A 215 -10.87 -4.05 -3.61
C TRP A 215 -11.65 -4.88 -2.61
N THR A 216 -10.99 -5.88 -2.04
CA THR A 216 -11.48 -6.68 -0.93
C THR A 216 -10.72 -6.31 0.34
N GLU A 217 -11.18 -6.79 1.50
CA GLU A 217 -10.52 -6.56 2.78
C GLU A 217 -9.06 -7.06 2.78
N GLU A 218 -8.79 -8.16 2.06
CA GLU A 218 -7.46 -8.74 1.86
C GLU A 218 -6.47 -7.76 1.18
N MET A 219 -6.99 -6.75 0.46
CA MET A 219 -6.21 -5.79 -0.32
C MET A 219 -5.96 -4.47 0.42
N LEU A 220 -6.53 -4.27 1.62
CA LEU A 220 -6.45 -2.98 2.33
C LEU A 220 -5.02 -2.51 2.55
N GLN A 221 -4.10 -3.42 2.89
CA GLN A 221 -2.69 -3.08 3.10
C GLN A 221 -2.01 -2.58 1.82
N PHE A 222 -2.40 -3.12 0.66
CA PHE A 222 -1.94 -2.65 -0.64
C PHE A 222 -2.45 -1.23 -0.95
N VAL A 223 -3.73 -0.99 -0.73
CA VAL A 223 -4.35 0.34 -0.96
C VAL A 223 -3.68 1.41 -0.09
N VAL A 224 -3.43 1.11 1.19
CA VAL A 224 -2.76 2.02 2.12
C VAL A 224 -1.32 2.30 1.67
N ASP A 225 -0.55 1.28 1.30
CA ASP A 225 0.85 1.44 0.85
C ASP A 225 0.95 2.25 -0.45
N MET A 226 -0.02 2.09 -1.38
CA MET A 226 -0.05 2.87 -2.63
C MET A 226 -0.34 4.36 -2.43
N ALA A 227 -0.90 4.75 -1.29
CA ALA A 227 -1.10 6.17 -0.97
C ALA A 227 0.16 6.85 -0.41
N LEU A 228 1.15 6.09 0.10
CA LEU A 228 2.34 6.64 0.77
C LEU A 228 3.34 7.36 -0.16
N PRO A 229 3.62 6.90 -1.41
CA PRO A 229 4.56 7.58 -2.31
C PRO A 229 4.15 8.99 -2.73
N ILE A 230 2.84 9.28 -2.77
CA ILE A 230 2.33 10.64 -3.01
C ILE A 230 2.72 11.57 -1.84
N GLN A 231 2.87 11.02 -0.64
CA GLN A 231 3.27 11.76 0.56
C GLN A 231 4.78 12.04 0.57
N CYS A 232 5.61 11.05 0.25
CA CYS A 232 7.07 11.17 0.30
C CYS A 232 7.66 12.09 -0.78
N HIS A 233 7.03 12.21 -1.96
CA HIS A 233 7.52 13.11 -3.01
C HIS A 233 7.48 14.59 -2.58
N ARG A 234 6.59 14.94 -1.65
CA ARG A 234 6.48 16.31 -1.11
C ARG A 234 7.65 16.65 -0.19
N ASP A 235 8.00 15.76 0.73
CA ASP A 235 9.06 16.03 1.71
C ASP A 235 10.44 16.17 1.02
N ALA A 236 10.66 15.44 -0.07
CA ALA A 236 11.86 15.61 -0.90
C ALA A 236 11.89 16.95 -1.68
N VAL A 237 10.75 17.39 -2.22
CA VAL A 237 10.67 18.62 -3.03
C VAL A 237 10.71 19.89 -2.17
N TYR A 238 10.05 19.88 -1.00
CA TYR A 238 9.97 21.06 -0.12
C TYR A 238 10.97 21.05 1.04
N GLY A 239 11.40 19.87 1.51
CA GLY A 239 12.50 19.76 2.49
C GLY A 239 13.85 20.17 1.89
N GLY A 240 14.09 19.84 0.62
CA GLY A 240 15.30 20.25 -0.10
C GLY A 240 15.37 21.76 -0.39
N GLN A 241 14.23 22.45 -0.51
CA GLN A 241 14.19 23.91 -0.68
C GLN A 241 14.46 24.67 0.63
N ALA A 242 14.09 24.11 1.79
CA ALA A 242 14.38 24.68 3.09
C ALA A 242 15.88 24.60 3.46
N GLU A 243 16.56 23.51 3.10
CA GLU A 243 18.02 23.39 3.33
C GLU A 243 18.84 24.24 2.35
N ALA A 244 18.43 24.33 1.08
CA ALA A 244 19.12 25.13 0.07
C ALA A 244 19.03 26.66 0.32
N SER A 245 17.98 27.13 0.98
CA SER A 245 17.80 28.54 1.35
C SER A 245 18.58 28.92 2.62
N SER A 246 18.78 27.99 3.55
CA SER A 246 19.65 28.18 4.72
C SER A 246 21.14 28.28 4.33
N GLN A 247 21.59 27.48 3.35
CA GLN A 247 22.97 27.51 2.88
C GLN A 247 23.35 28.77 2.06
N ARG A 248 22.38 29.47 1.45
CA ARG A 248 22.64 30.71 0.72
C ARG A 248 22.78 31.95 1.61
N SER A 249 22.25 31.92 2.83
CA SER A 249 22.43 33.01 3.81
C SER A 249 23.72 32.91 4.63
N ALA A 250 24.48 31.82 4.49
CA ALA A 250 25.73 31.59 5.23
C ALA A 250 27.01 31.93 4.43
N VAL A 251 26.90 32.51 3.22
CA VAL A 251 28.07 33.04 2.50
C VAL A 251 28.31 34.47 2.96
N ALA A 252 29.16 34.56 3.98
CA ALA A 252 29.60 35.79 4.62
C ALA A 252 30.22 36.81 3.65
N VAL A 253 29.88 38.07 3.88
CA VAL A 253 30.62 39.26 3.47
C VAL A 253 32.03 39.19 4.08
N PRO A 254 33.12 39.28 3.30
CA PRO A 254 34.47 39.33 3.86
C PRO A 254 34.73 40.71 4.49
N PRO A 255 35.43 40.79 5.63
CA PRO A 255 35.79 42.08 6.22
C PRO A 255 36.94 42.72 5.44
N ASP A 256 36.79 44.03 5.18
CA ASP A 256 37.78 44.90 4.56
C ASP A 256 39.16 44.81 5.24
N ARG A 257 40.20 44.55 4.43
CA ARG A 257 41.59 44.88 4.78
C ARG A 257 41.95 46.18 4.07
N VAL A 258 41.98 47.28 4.82
CA VAL A 258 42.70 48.49 4.42
C VAL A 258 44.11 48.40 4.99
N GLN A 259 45.10 48.31 4.09
CA GLN A 259 46.52 48.54 4.37
C GLN A 259 46.74 49.99 4.79
N ALA A 260 47.50 50.19 5.86
CA ALA A 260 48.11 51.47 6.18
C ALA A 260 49.53 51.49 5.59
N ASP A 261 49.79 52.44 4.69
CA ASP A 261 51.12 52.93 4.35
C ASP A 261 51.31 54.30 5.03
N CYS A 262 52.32 54.36 5.91
CA CYS A 262 53.11 55.47 6.49
C CYS A 262 53.52 55.12 7.93
#